data_AF-A0A933DYK5-F1
#
_entry.id   AF-A0A933DYK5-F1
#
_cell.length_a   1.000
_cell.length_b   1.000
_cell.length_c   1.000
_cell.angle_alpha   90.00
_cell.angle_beta   90.00
_cell.angle_gamma   90.00
#
_symmetry.space_group_name_H-M   'P 1'
#
loop_
_entity.id
_entity.type
_entity.pdbx_description
1 polymer ?
#
loop_
_entity_poly.entity_id
_entity_poly.type
_entity_poly.pdbx_seq_one_letter_code
_entity_poly.pdbx_strand_id
1 'polypeptide(L)'
;MSKPITDYKAQPKRFELAPNQAVTIIAYRGTEVRAVQGELWITQEGDGQDYIVAAGTRFCSGHNGAIVVSALGGTSRASVSWTDPGRAGGYSRSGVWLDYGRIEQLQNAARQARASELARLFRGGLALLARAWRRTTRRRKAAAQLAIR
;
A
#
# COMPACT_ATOMS: atom_id res chain seq x y z
N MET A 1 7.52 20.32 -13.74
CA MET A 1 7.18 18.93 -14.10
C MET A 1 8.44 18.14 -14.35
N SER A 2 8.61 17.00 -13.69
CA SER A 2 9.75 16.09 -13.90
C SER A 2 9.65 15.43 -15.28
N LYS A 3 10.79 15.23 -15.96
CA LYS A 3 10.81 14.54 -17.26
C LYS A 3 10.29 13.10 -17.11
N PRO A 4 9.47 12.60 -18.05
CA PRO A 4 8.96 11.24 -17.98
C PRO A 4 10.07 10.20 -18.14
N ILE A 5 9.89 9.04 -17.52
CA ILE A 5 10.84 7.92 -17.60
C ILE A 5 10.52 7.07 -18.84
N THR A 6 11.52 6.85 -19.71
CA THR A 6 11.37 6.15 -20.99
C THR A 6 12.46 5.09 -21.28
N ASP A 7 13.58 5.12 -20.56
CA ASP A 7 14.84 4.40 -20.79
C ASP A 7 15.00 3.12 -19.94
N TYR A 8 13.89 2.52 -19.48
CA TYR A 8 13.89 1.44 -18.48
C TYR A 8 13.83 0.01 -19.06
N LYS A 9 13.77 -0.13 -20.39
CA LYS A 9 13.69 -1.45 -21.05
C LYS A 9 15.01 -2.23 -20.99
N ALA A 10 16.15 -1.53 -21.02
CA ALA A 10 17.47 -2.16 -21.02
C ALA A 10 17.90 -2.60 -19.62
N GLN A 11 17.62 -1.78 -18.61
CA GLN A 11 17.96 -2.04 -17.21
C GLN A 11 16.90 -1.44 -16.28
N PRO A 12 16.67 -2.06 -15.10
CA PRO A 12 15.75 -1.49 -14.12
C PRO A 12 16.19 -0.09 -13.68
N LYS A 13 15.34 0.90 -13.87
CA LYS A 13 15.59 2.28 -13.44
C LYS A 13 14.99 2.50 -12.05
N ARG A 14 15.81 2.92 -11.11
CA ARG A 14 15.39 3.23 -9.74
C ARG A 14 15.07 4.71 -9.59
N PHE A 15 14.08 5.02 -8.77
CA PHE A 15 13.71 6.38 -8.44
C PHE A 15 13.14 6.45 -7.03
N GLU A 16 13.17 7.66 -6.47
CA GLU A 16 12.66 7.98 -5.14
C GLU A 16 11.66 9.13 -5.27
N LEU A 17 10.59 9.05 -4.50
CA LEU A 17 9.50 10.02 -4.46
C LEU A 17 9.33 10.50 -3.04
N ALA A 18 9.44 11.81 -2.82
CA ALA A 18 9.03 12.43 -1.58
C ALA A 18 7.49 12.36 -1.42
N PRO A 19 6.95 12.59 -0.20
CA PRO A 19 5.50 12.69 -0.01
C PRO A 19 4.86 13.68 -0.99
N ASN A 20 3.72 13.30 -1.58
CA ASN A 20 3.00 14.08 -2.59
C ASN A 20 3.74 14.30 -3.93
N GLN A 21 4.89 13.67 -4.13
CA GLN A 21 5.59 13.69 -5.41
C GLN A 21 5.06 12.58 -6.33
N ALA A 22 4.96 12.90 -7.62
CA ALA A 22 4.63 11.94 -8.65
C ALA A 22 5.66 11.95 -9.79
N VAL A 23 5.77 10.81 -10.48
CA VAL A 23 6.52 10.66 -11.72
C VAL A 23 5.65 9.98 -12.78
N THR A 24 5.84 10.40 -14.02
CA THR A 24 5.19 9.77 -15.18
C THR A 24 6.16 8.82 -15.86
N ILE A 25 5.69 7.63 -16.19
CA ILE A 25 6.41 6.60 -16.94
C ILE A 25 5.65 6.38 -18.24
N ILE A 26 6.35 6.43 -19.37
CA ILE A 26 5.73 6.07 -20.66
C ILE A 26 5.74 4.54 -20.73
N ALA A 27 4.59 3.93 -20.48
CA ALA A 27 4.51 2.49 -20.31
C ALA A 27 4.11 1.77 -21.59
N TYR A 28 4.71 0.60 -21.75
CA TYR A 28 4.31 -0.42 -22.72
C TYR A 28 3.75 -1.62 -21.98
N ARG A 29 3.00 -2.48 -22.68
CA ARG A 29 2.64 -3.80 -22.14
C ARG A 29 3.89 -4.54 -21.66
N GLY A 30 3.83 -5.10 -20.44
CA GLY A 30 4.97 -5.74 -19.76
C GLY A 30 5.85 -4.78 -18.96
N THR A 31 5.51 -3.49 -18.88
CA THR A 31 6.17 -2.57 -17.93
C THR A 31 5.84 -2.99 -16.50
N GLU A 32 6.84 -3.15 -15.67
CA GLU A 32 6.71 -3.47 -14.26
C GLU A 32 7.15 -2.29 -13.39
N VAL A 33 6.33 -1.90 -12.43
CA VAL A 33 6.67 -0.94 -11.38
C VAL A 33 6.70 -1.67 -10.05
N ARG A 34 7.86 -1.74 -9.42
CA ARG A 34 8.08 -2.44 -8.16
C ARG A 34 8.31 -1.44 -7.04
N ALA A 35 7.51 -1.52 -5.98
CA ALA A 35 7.76 -0.78 -4.76
C ALA A 35 8.85 -1.50 -3.95
N VAL A 36 9.98 -0.82 -3.74
CA VAL A 36 11.09 -1.32 -2.93
C VAL A 36 10.89 -0.92 -1.46
N GLN A 37 10.42 0.30 -1.23
CA GLN A 37 10.15 0.87 0.09
C GLN A 37 8.96 1.82 0.00
N GLY A 38 8.16 1.87 1.06
CA GLY A 38 6.96 2.71 1.13
C GLY A 38 5.80 2.13 0.33
N GLU A 39 4.82 2.98 0.06
CA GLU A 39 3.61 2.63 -0.69
C GLU A 39 3.48 3.59 -1.87
N LEU A 40 3.01 3.05 -2.99
CA LEU A 40 2.79 3.80 -4.23
C LEU A 40 1.31 3.76 -4.59
N TRP A 41 0.77 4.89 -5.02
CA TRP A 41 -0.49 4.95 -5.75
C TRP A 41 -0.18 5.10 -7.24
N ILE A 42 -0.69 4.15 -8.02
CA ILE A 42 -0.46 4.02 -9.44
C ILE A 42 -1.78 4.16 -10.18
N THR A 43 -1.78 5.00 -11.21
CA THR A 43 -2.87 5.10 -12.19
C THR A 43 -2.30 4.95 -13.59
N GLN A 44 -3.09 4.43 -14.53
CA GLN A 44 -2.65 4.22 -15.90
C GLN A 44 -3.69 4.74 -16.90
N GLU A 45 -3.21 5.45 -17.91
CA GLU A 45 -4.03 5.90 -19.03
C GLU A 45 -4.66 4.71 -19.77
N GLY A 46 -5.98 4.78 -19.99
CA GLY A 46 -6.75 3.70 -20.60
C GLY A 46 -7.12 2.58 -19.63
N ASP A 47 -6.69 2.67 -18.37
CA ASP A 47 -7.14 1.82 -17.28
C ASP A 47 -8.15 2.58 -16.41
N GLY A 48 -9.27 1.94 -16.10
CA GLY A 48 -10.30 2.51 -15.22
C GLY A 48 -10.05 2.26 -13.74
N GLN A 49 -8.97 1.54 -13.40
CA GLN A 49 -8.63 1.17 -12.04
C GLN A 49 -7.34 1.85 -11.57
N ASP A 50 -7.38 2.20 -10.29
CA ASP A 50 -6.22 2.68 -9.55
C ASP A 50 -5.66 1.57 -8.67
N TYR A 51 -4.36 1.59 -8.45
CA TYR A 51 -3.65 0.53 -7.75
C TYR A 51 -2.81 1.07 -6.61
N ILE A 52 -2.86 0.39 -5.47
CA ILE A 52 -1.92 0.59 -4.37
C ILE A 52 -0.87 -0.52 -4.43
N VAL A 53 0.40 -0.13 -4.52
CA VAL A 53 1.54 -1.05 -4.58
C VAL A 53 2.37 -0.87 -3.32
N ALA A 54 2.26 -1.84 -2.41
CA ALA A 54 3.03 -1.89 -1.18
C ALA A 54 4.46 -2.39 -1.43
N ALA A 55 5.39 -2.02 -0.57
CA ALA A 55 6.76 -2.51 -0.61
C ALA A 55 6.83 -4.05 -0.73
N GLY A 56 7.66 -4.54 -1.64
CA GLY A 56 7.81 -5.96 -1.94
C GLY A 56 6.78 -6.51 -2.94
N THR A 57 5.88 -5.66 -3.43
CA THR A 57 4.94 -6.01 -4.52
C THR A 57 5.28 -5.27 -5.80
N ARG A 58 4.66 -5.69 -6.90
CA ARG A 58 4.83 -5.06 -8.20
C ARG A 58 3.50 -4.86 -8.90
N PHE A 59 3.38 -3.75 -9.60
CA PHE A 59 2.38 -3.52 -10.62
C PHE A 59 2.92 -3.92 -11.98
N CYS A 60 2.10 -4.58 -12.77
CA CYS A 60 2.41 -5.00 -14.14
C CYS A 60 1.40 -4.37 -15.09
N SER A 61 1.90 -3.65 -16.11
CA SER A 61 1.07 -3.03 -17.14
C SER A 61 0.58 -4.05 -18.18
N GLY A 62 -0.74 -4.13 -18.36
CA GLY A 62 -1.37 -5.00 -19.36
C GLY A 62 -1.42 -4.39 -20.77
N HIS A 63 -1.26 -3.07 -20.90
CA HIS A 63 -1.37 -2.35 -22.17
C HIS A 63 -0.37 -1.17 -22.26
N ASN A 64 -0.39 -0.45 -23.38
CA ASN A 64 0.40 0.77 -23.53
C ASN A 64 -0.35 1.95 -22.90
N GLY A 65 0.38 2.99 -22.50
CA GLY A 65 -0.19 4.22 -21.94
C GLY A 65 0.72 4.88 -20.92
N ALA A 66 0.46 6.12 -20.54
CA ALA A 66 1.19 6.76 -19.46
C ALA A 66 0.79 6.15 -18.11
N ILE A 67 1.78 5.82 -17.27
CA ILE A 67 1.58 5.46 -15.87
C ILE A 67 1.98 6.66 -15.01
N VAL A 68 1.13 7.05 -14.07
CA VAL A 68 1.47 8.01 -13.01
C VAL A 68 1.70 7.23 -11.73
N VAL A 69 2.89 7.41 -11.14
CA VAL A 69 3.28 6.81 -9.86
C VAL A 69 3.45 7.91 -8.84
N SER A 70 2.74 7.84 -7.73
CA SER A 70 2.82 8.80 -6.62
C SER A 70 3.12 8.11 -5.30
N ALA A 71 3.82 8.80 -4.39
CA ALA A 71 4.09 8.26 -3.06
C ALA A 71 2.89 8.46 -2.13
N LEU A 72 2.44 7.39 -1.48
CA LEU A 72 1.32 7.44 -0.53
C LEU A 72 1.86 7.74 0.87
N GLY A 73 1.67 8.98 1.34
CA GLY A 73 1.96 9.42 2.70
C GLY A 73 3.43 9.67 3.07
N GLY A 74 4.34 8.77 2.69
CA GLY A 74 5.77 8.81 3.06
C GLY A 74 6.71 8.84 1.85
N THR A 75 8.02 8.95 2.11
CA THR A 75 9.02 8.78 1.05
C THR A 75 8.99 7.33 0.56
N SER A 76 8.84 7.16 -0.75
CA SER A 76 8.76 5.85 -1.39
C SER A 76 9.89 5.66 -2.39
N ARG A 77 10.46 4.45 -2.42
CA ARG A 77 11.50 4.06 -3.37
C ARG A 77 10.99 2.96 -4.26
N ALA A 78 11.18 3.12 -5.57
CA ALA A 78 10.65 2.20 -6.56
C ALA A 78 11.67 1.90 -7.65
N SER A 79 11.39 0.85 -8.41
CA SER A 79 12.09 0.56 -9.66
C SER A 79 11.09 0.28 -10.77
N VAL A 80 11.39 0.76 -11.96
CA VAL A 80 10.67 0.41 -13.18
C VAL A 80 11.56 -0.44 -14.08
N SER A 81 10.99 -1.49 -14.64
CA SER A 81 11.65 -2.37 -15.61
C SER A 81 10.63 -2.84 -16.65
N TRP A 82 11.11 -3.53 -17.69
CA TRP A 82 10.24 -4.21 -18.64
C TRP A 82 10.48 -5.71 -18.57
N THR A 83 9.41 -6.48 -18.60
CA THR A 83 9.46 -7.93 -18.76
C THR A 83 8.73 -8.35 -20.02
N ASP A 84 9.12 -9.49 -20.59
CA ASP A 84 8.38 -10.13 -21.68
C ASP A 84 7.01 -10.62 -21.18
N PRO A 85 5.89 -10.04 -21.66
CA PRO A 85 4.56 -10.44 -21.25
C PRO A 85 4.19 -11.88 -21.68
N GLY A 86 4.89 -12.44 -22.68
CA GLY A 86 4.67 -13.79 -23.22
C GLY A 86 5.31 -14.91 -22.39
N ARG A 87 6.30 -14.62 -21.55
CA ARG A 87 6.95 -15.61 -20.66
C ARG A 87 6.25 -15.80 -19.32
N ALA A 88 5.48 -14.80 -18.87
CA ALA A 88 4.96 -14.76 -17.50
C ALA A 88 3.42 -14.78 -17.41
N GLY A 89 2.72 -15.15 -18.48
CA GLY A 89 1.34 -15.67 -18.47
C GLY A 89 0.19 -14.75 -17.99
N GLY A 90 0.47 -13.60 -17.37
CA GLY A 90 -0.53 -12.81 -16.62
C GLY A 90 -0.78 -11.38 -17.11
N TYR A 91 -0.22 -10.95 -18.24
CA TYR A 91 -0.24 -9.54 -18.69
C TYR A 91 -1.37 -9.23 -19.68
N SER A 92 -2.51 -9.90 -19.55
CA SER A 92 -3.73 -9.57 -20.32
C SER A 92 -4.47 -8.36 -19.75
N ARG A 93 -4.24 -8.05 -18.46
CA ARG A 93 -4.74 -6.86 -17.77
C ARG A 93 -3.66 -6.31 -16.84
N SER A 94 -3.78 -5.03 -16.50
CA SER A 94 -2.97 -4.42 -15.46
C SER A 94 -3.32 -5.01 -14.09
N GLY A 95 -2.33 -5.14 -13.21
CA GLY A 95 -2.58 -5.74 -11.90
C GLY A 95 -1.37 -5.75 -10.97
N VAL A 96 -1.65 -5.96 -9.69
CA VAL A 96 -0.64 -6.03 -8.62
C VAL A 96 -0.37 -7.49 -8.26
N TRP A 97 0.91 -7.84 -8.22
CA TRP A 97 1.40 -9.18 -7.92
C TRP A 97 2.25 -9.16 -6.65
N LEU A 98 2.02 -10.15 -5.79
CA LEU A 98 2.84 -10.41 -4.61
C LEU A 98 4.08 -11.21 -5.00
N ASP A 99 5.28 -10.72 -4.68
CA ASP A 99 6.48 -11.55 -4.80
C ASP A 99 6.56 -12.51 -3.62
N TYR A 100 6.25 -13.78 -3.90
CA TYR A 100 6.16 -14.87 -2.92
C TYR A 100 7.45 -15.07 -2.10
N GLY A 101 8.61 -14.70 -2.65
CA GLY A 101 9.92 -14.82 -1.99
C GLY A 101 10.18 -13.82 -0.84
N ARG A 102 9.21 -12.99 -0.44
CA ARG A 102 9.44 -11.88 0.50
C ARG A 102 8.43 -11.76 1.65
N ILE A 103 7.62 -12.80 1.89
CA ILE A 103 6.65 -12.87 3.01
C ILE A 103 7.32 -12.58 4.37
N GLU A 104 8.59 -12.97 4.56
CA GLU A 104 9.36 -12.68 5.79
C GLU A 104 9.63 -11.19 6.02
N GLN A 105 9.83 -10.41 4.95
CA GLN A 105 10.17 -8.99 5.10
C GLN A 105 8.92 -8.12 5.35
N LEU A 106 7.76 -8.55 4.83
CA LEU A 106 6.46 -7.98 5.16
C LEU A 106 6.14 -8.12 6.67
N GLN A 107 6.58 -9.19 7.34
CA GLN A 107 6.38 -9.35 8.78
C GLN A 107 7.24 -8.37 9.62
N ASN A 108 8.45 -8.06 9.17
CA ASN A 108 9.34 -7.10 9.86
C ASN A 108 8.91 -5.64 9.61
N ALA A 109 8.44 -5.32 8.39
CA ALA A 109 7.89 -4.00 8.06
C ALA A 109 6.54 -3.75 8.75
N ALA A 110 5.66 -4.75 8.84
CA ALA A 110 4.37 -4.64 9.53
C ALA A 110 4.52 -4.45 11.06
N ARG A 111 5.58 -5.00 11.67
CA ARG A 111 5.90 -4.75 13.08
C ARG A 111 6.30 -3.30 13.35
N GLN A 112 6.99 -2.66 12.39
CA GLN A 112 7.42 -1.26 12.53
C GLN A 112 6.30 -0.27 12.16
N ALA A 113 5.45 -0.60 11.17
CA ALA A 113 4.31 0.22 10.77
C ALA A 113 3.15 0.19 11.78
N ARG A 114 2.91 -0.95 12.47
CA ARG A 114 1.85 -1.05 13.50
C ARG A 114 2.17 -0.26 14.78
N ALA A 115 3.45 -0.05 15.10
CA ALA A 115 3.83 0.67 16.32
C ALA A 115 3.53 2.18 16.23
N SER A 116 3.60 2.78 15.04
CA SER A 116 3.41 4.23 14.86
C SER A 116 1.94 4.64 14.67
N GLU A 117 1.11 3.80 14.04
CA GLU A 117 -0.33 4.04 13.95
C GLU A 117 -1.08 3.70 15.25
N LEU A 118 -0.75 2.60 15.93
CA LEU A 118 -1.34 2.29 17.24
C LEU A 118 -0.91 3.32 18.30
N ALA A 119 0.32 3.82 18.29
CA ALA A 119 0.75 4.83 19.25
C ALA A 119 0.05 6.19 19.08
N ARG A 120 -0.40 6.54 17.86
CA ARG A 120 -1.19 7.75 17.60
C ARG A 120 -2.67 7.59 17.94
N LEU A 121 -3.24 6.39 17.76
CA LEU A 121 -4.63 6.12 18.12
C LEU A 121 -4.85 5.85 19.62
N PHE A 122 -3.87 5.29 20.34
CA PHE A 122 -4.07 4.87 21.74
C PHE A 122 -3.85 5.96 22.81
N ARG A 123 -3.29 7.13 22.48
CA ARG A 123 -3.05 8.19 23.49
C ARG A 123 -4.27 9.08 23.78
N GLY A 124 -5.25 9.13 22.88
CA GLY A 124 -6.49 9.93 23.04
C GLY A 124 -7.74 9.12 23.40
N GLY A 125 -7.83 7.84 23.02
CA GLY A 125 -9.06 7.05 23.14
C GLY A 125 -9.27 6.34 24.49
N LEU A 126 -8.20 5.97 25.21
CA LEU A 126 -8.32 5.18 26.44
C LEU A 126 -8.84 5.98 27.66
N ALA A 127 -8.60 7.29 27.71
CA ALA A 127 -9.06 8.13 28.83
C ALA A 127 -10.58 8.39 28.80
N LEU A 128 -11.20 8.42 27.62
CA LEU A 128 -12.63 8.63 27.44
C LEU A 128 -13.45 7.34 27.65
N LEU A 129 -12.92 6.19 27.25
CA LEU A 129 -13.56 4.89 27.48
C LEU A 129 -13.52 4.45 28.96
N ALA A 130 -12.48 4.82 29.72
CA ALA A 130 -12.38 4.50 31.15
C ALA A 130 -13.39 5.27 32.03
N ARG A 131 -13.87 6.45 31.59
CA ARG A 131 -14.85 7.28 32.31
C ARG A 131 -16.30 6.88 32.01
N ALA A 132 -16.57 6.32 30.83
CA ALA A 132 -17.91 5.86 30.44
C ALA A 132 -18.29 4.52 31.11
N TRP A 133 -17.32 3.63 31.35
CA TRP A 133 -17.60 2.29 31.90
C TRP A 133 -17.87 2.22 33.42
N ARG A 134 -17.54 3.28 34.19
CA ARG A 134 -17.83 3.31 35.64
C ARG A 134 -19.26 3.72 36.01
N ARG A 135 -20.07 4.18 35.06
CA ARG A 135 -21.48 4.57 35.32
C ARG A 135 -22.51 3.50 34.97
N THR A 136 -22.15 2.50 34.16
CA THR A 136 -23.07 1.45 33.70
C THR A 136 -23.08 0.19 34.56
N THR A 137 -22.15 0.02 35.50
CA THR A 137 -22.05 -1.18 36.35
C THR A 137 -22.75 -1.09 37.72
N ARG A 138 -23.41 0.04 38.07
CA ARG A 138 -24.19 0.15 39.32
C ARG A 138 -25.68 -0.18 39.21
N ARG A 139 -26.27 -0.35 38.01
CA ARG A 139 -27.70 -0.69 37.86
C ARG A 139 -28.02 -2.16 37.66
N ARG A 140 -27.03 -3.05 37.46
CA ARG A 140 -27.28 -4.50 37.27
C ARG A 140 -27.15 -5.37 38.53
N LYS A 141 -26.66 -4.84 39.67
CA LYS A 141 -26.65 -5.59 40.93
C LYS A 141 -27.96 -5.54 41.73
N ALA A 142 -28.89 -4.64 41.41
CA ALA A 142 -30.17 -4.55 42.13
C ALA A 142 -31.26 -5.53 41.62
N ALA A 143 -31.15 -6.01 40.38
CA ALA A 143 -32.18 -6.87 39.78
C ALA A 143 -31.91 -8.38 39.91
N ALA A 144 -30.72 -8.79 40.37
CA ALA A 144 -30.34 -10.21 40.47
C ALA A 144 -30.56 -10.81 41.87
N GLN A 145 -31.05 -10.05 42.85
CA GLN A 145 -31.34 -10.55 44.21
C GLN A 145 -32.80 -10.92 44.46
N LEU A 146 -33.69 -10.81 43.46
CA LEU A 146 -35.12 -11.11 43.64
C LEU A 146 -35.65 -12.34 42.87
N ALA A 147 -34.77 -13.10 42.21
CA ALA A 147 -35.16 -14.25 41.40
C ALA A 147 -34.62 -15.60 41.93
N ILE A 148 -34.20 -15.65 43.20
CA ILE A 148 -33.94 -16.89 43.93
C ILE A 148 -34.73 -16.81 45.23
N ARG A 149 -35.98 -17.21 45.19
CA ARG A 149 -36.74 -17.66 46.35
C ARG A 149 -37.82 -18.63 45.92
#